data_AF-M1B694-F1
#
_entry.id   AF-M1B694-F1
#
_cell.length_a   1.000
_cell.length_b   1.000
_cell.length_c   1.000
_cell.angle_alpha   90.00
_cell.angle_beta   90.00
_cell.angle_gamma   90.00
#
_symmetry.space_group_name_H-M   'P 1'
#
loop_
_entity.id
_entity.type
_entity.pdbx_description
1 polymer ?
#
loop_
_entity_poly.entity_id
_entity_poly.type
_entity_poly.pdbx_seq_one_letter_code
_entity_poly.pdbx_strand_id
1 'polypeptide(L)'
;MALNLRQKQTECITRMLNLNQPVNAGATANEEVYKILIYDRFCQDILSPLIHVKDLRKHGVTLYFLIDKDRKPVHDVPAVYFVQPTHLNVQRIVADASKSLYDSFHLNFSSSIPRPLLEDLASGTINSDSIERISKVHDQYLEFVTLEDNLFSLAYKNCYLQLNDPSAGDKEIEEIIEKIVSGLFCVLATLAVVPIIRCPRGGPAEMVASLLDQRLRDHLLAKNNLFSEAGNFTSSFQRPILCLFDRNFELSVAIQHDFRYRPLVHDVLGLRLNRLSVQGEKSGMKSFELDRSDPFWVANWSLEFPEVALEIEAQLNKYKKDVEEVNKRTGGNSGAEFDGTDLVGNTKHLMNAVNSLPELTERKQVIDKHTNIATALLGEIKERSLDSYAKKENDMMVRGVIDRSELIGALKGKGTKVDKLRFAIMYLISTESLPQSEVEMIETALRESEVDTTAFQYVKKIKSLNVSLASANSASRSNIVDWAEKLYGQSISAVTAGVKNLLSSDHQLALSRTVEALMEGKPNPEIDSYIIFDPRAPKSSSGMSSSHLKGPFKEAIVFMIGGGNYVEYGSLQELANRQQPVKHVIYGTTEILTGGEFIEQLALLGQKMGLGTSVTTPAH
;
A
#
# COMPACT_ATOMS: atom_id res chain seq x y z
N MET A 1 4.67 18.78 15.24
CA MET A 1 3.57 18.23 14.41
C MET A 1 3.99 16.85 13.97
N ALA A 2 3.06 15.89 13.95
CA ALA A 2 3.32 14.55 13.45
C ALA A 2 3.67 14.56 11.96
N LEU A 3 4.48 13.62 11.50
CA LEU A 3 4.65 13.36 10.06
C LEU A 3 3.30 12.99 9.42
N ASN A 4 2.89 13.74 8.40
CA ASN A 4 1.75 13.41 7.54
C ASN A 4 2.22 13.36 6.09
N LEU A 5 2.49 12.14 5.59
CA LEU A 5 3.07 11.93 4.27
C LEU A 5 2.11 12.35 3.16
N ARG A 6 0.83 11.96 3.28
CA ARG A 6 -0.19 12.28 2.28
C ARG A 6 -0.38 13.79 2.12
N GLN A 7 -0.40 14.54 3.23
CA GLN A 7 -0.48 15.99 3.21
C GLN A 7 0.73 16.59 2.48
N LYS A 8 1.95 16.19 2.85
CA LYS A 8 3.19 16.67 2.21
C LYS A 8 3.22 16.37 0.71
N GLN A 9 2.80 15.17 0.32
CA GLN A 9 2.68 14.81 -1.08
C GLN A 9 1.66 15.67 -1.83
N THR A 10 0.50 15.93 -1.21
CA THR A 10 -0.56 16.79 -1.77
C THR A 10 -0.07 18.24 -1.95
N GLU A 11 0.70 18.76 -0.99
CA GLU A 11 1.34 20.08 -1.06
C GLU A 11 2.31 20.17 -2.25
N CYS A 12 3.16 19.15 -2.46
CA CYS A 12 4.06 19.08 -3.62
C CYS A 12 3.31 19.05 -4.94
N ILE A 13 2.25 18.23 -5.06
CA ILE A 13 1.42 18.17 -6.28
C ILE A 13 0.74 19.50 -6.54
N THR A 14 0.18 20.13 -5.51
CA THR A 14 -0.48 21.44 -5.67
C THR A 14 0.50 22.49 -6.16
N ARG A 15 1.72 22.50 -5.60
CA ARG A 15 2.81 23.37 -6.06
C ARG A 15 3.21 23.06 -7.50
N MET A 16 3.31 21.80 -7.88
CA MET A 16 3.60 21.37 -9.26
C MET A 16 2.52 21.85 -10.24
N LEU A 17 1.24 21.66 -9.92
CA LEU A 17 0.11 22.15 -10.73
C LEU A 17 0.10 23.69 -10.80
N ASN A 18 0.66 24.37 -9.80
CA ASN A 18 0.90 25.80 -9.81
C ASN A 18 2.22 26.21 -10.51
N LEU A 19 2.65 25.45 -11.54
CA LEU A 19 3.88 25.72 -12.31
C LEU A 19 5.15 25.83 -11.42
N ASN A 20 5.17 25.06 -10.33
CA ASN A 20 6.20 25.05 -9.28
C ASN A 20 6.34 26.35 -8.48
N GLN A 21 5.41 27.29 -8.63
CA GLN A 21 5.36 28.53 -7.87
C GLN A 21 4.74 28.33 -6.48
N PRO A 22 5.14 29.12 -5.47
CA PRO A 22 4.50 29.11 -4.15
C PRO A 22 3.00 29.38 -4.27
N VAL A 23 2.19 28.65 -3.50
CA VAL A 23 0.75 28.86 -3.42
C VAL A 23 0.50 29.92 -2.35
N ASN A 24 0.24 31.17 -2.76
CA ASN A 24 -0.05 32.26 -1.81
C ASN A 24 -1.45 32.07 -1.22
N ALA A 25 -1.54 31.85 0.09
CA ALA A 25 -2.81 31.82 0.82
C ALA A 25 -3.46 33.21 0.78
N GLY A 26 -4.38 33.44 -0.15
CA GLY A 26 -5.13 34.69 -0.29
C GLY A 26 -5.13 35.31 -1.68
N ALA A 27 -4.48 34.72 -2.69
CA ALA A 27 -4.65 35.15 -4.07
C ALA A 27 -6.09 34.83 -4.52
N THR A 28 -6.87 35.88 -4.81
CA THR A 28 -8.17 35.74 -5.47
C THR A 28 -8.03 34.99 -6.79
N ALA A 29 -9.01 34.16 -7.14
CA ALA A 29 -9.10 33.30 -8.35
C ALA A 29 -8.92 33.99 -9.72
N ASN A 30 -8.49 35.25 -9.77
CA ASN A 30 -8.38 36.10 -10.96
C ASN A 30 -7.03 36.01 -11.69
N GLU A 31 -6.06 35.21 -11.24
CA GLU A 31 -4.76 35.00 -11.93
C GLU A 31 -4.43 33.50 -12.15
N GLU A 32 -5.41 32.61 -12.12
CA GLU A 32 -5.16 31.19 -12.40
C GLU A 32 -4.89 30.98 -13.90
N VAL A 33 -3.62 30.76 -14.26
CA VAL A 33 -3.20 30.38 -15.61
C VAL A 33 -3.81 29.01 -15.92
N TYR A 34 -4.69 28.96 -16.93
CA TYR A 34 -5.22 27.71 -17.46
C TYR A 34 -4.10 26.86 -18.04
N LYS A 35 -4.11 25.56 -17.76
CA LYS A 35 -3.09 24.61 -18.24
C LYS A 35 -3.67 23.24 -18.55
N ILE A 36 -2.90 22.49 -19.31
CA ILE A 36 -3.17 21.09 -19.64
C ILE A 36 -2.25 20.21 -18.79
N LEU A 37 -2.80 19.15 -18.20
CA LEU A 37 -2.03 18.18 -17.43
C LEU A 37 -1.76 16.93 -18.27
N ILE A 38 -0.48 16.62 -18.50
CA ILE A 38 -0.05 15.40 -19.18
C ILE A 38 0.61 14.49 -18.16
N TYR A 39 0.21 13.22 -18.09
CA TYR A 39 0.84 12.25 -17.20
C TYR A 39 0.95 10.87 -17.85
N ASP A 40 1.82 10.02 -17.32
CA ASP A 40 1.78 8.59 -17.65
C ASP A 40 0.87 7.82 -16.68
N ARG A 41 0.73 6.50 -16.88
CA ARG A 41 -0.15 5.68 -16.05
C ARG A 41 0.29 5.61 -14.60
N PHE A 42 1.60 5.58 -14.34
CA PHE A 42 2.11 5.50 -12.98
C PHE A 42 1.86 6.82 -12.23
N CYS A 43 2.13 7.96 -12.86
CA CYS A 43 1.82 9.28 -12.32
C CYS A 43 0.30 9.52 -12.20
N GLN A 44 -0.53 8.92 -13.04
CA GLN A 44 -1.98 8.88 -12.85
C GLN A 44 -2.35 8.16 -11.55
N ASP A 45 -1.75 7.00 -11.29
CA ASP A 45 -1.99 6.21 -10.08
C ASP A 45 -1.56 6.98 -8.82
N ILE A 46 -0.53 7.82 -8.90
CA ILE A 46 -0.11 8.74 -7.81
C ILE A 46 -1.17 9.84 -7.56
N LEU A 47 -1.69 10.46 -8.62
CA LEU A 47 -2.64 11.57 -8.50
C LEU A 47 -4.03 11.10 -8.05
N SER A 48 -4.46 9.93 -8.51
CA SER A 48 -5.85 9.46 -8.38
C SER A 48 -6.41 9.39 -6.95
N PRO A 49 -5.65 9.04 -5.90
CA PRO A 49 -6.13 9.00 -4.53
C PRO A 49 -5.97 10.35 -3.81
N LEU A 50 -5.28 11.32 -4.42
CA LEU A 50 -4.89 12.59 -3.81
C LEU A 50 -5.81 13.74 -4.22
N ILE A 51 -6.16 13.81 -5.50
CA ILE A 51 -6.94 14.91 -6.08
C ILE A 51 -8.02 14.32 -6.99
N HIS A 52 -9.29 14.60 -6.69
CA HIS A 52 -10.37 14.21 -7.58
C HIS A 52 -10.39 15.06 -8.85
N VAL A 53 -10.93 14.51 -9.94
CA VAL A 53 -11.07 15.22 -11.22
C VAL A 53 -11.81 16.55 -11.07
N LYS A 54 -12.82 16.61 -10.18
CA LYS A 54 -13.56 17.85 -9.90
C LYS A 54 -12.68 18.95 -9.29
N ASP A 55 -11.61 18.58 -8.59
CA ASP A 55 -10.72 19.50 -7.89
C ASP A 55 -9.55 19.95 -8.77
N LEU A 56 -9.17 19.22 -9.82
CA LEU A 56 -8.17 19.66 -10.81
C LEU A 56 -8.51 21.03 -11.41
N ARG A 57 -9.80 21.30 -11.63
CA ARG A 57 -10.28 22.60 -12.14
C ARG A 57 -9.98 23.77 -11.19
N LYS A 58 -9.97 23.54 -9.88
CA LYS A 58 -9.60 24.53 -8.86
C LYS A 58 -8.10 24.86 -8.86
N HIS A 59 -7.32 24.11 -9.64
CA HIS A 59 -5.91 24.34 -9.85
C HIS A 59 -5.62 24.82 -11.27
N GLY A 60 -6.62 25.33 -12.01
CA GLY A 60 -6.47 25.80 -13.38
C GLY A 60 -6.25 24.71 -14.44
N VAL A 61 -6.44 23.42 -14.13
CA VAL A 61 -6.31 22.32 -15.11
C VAL A 61 -7.62 22.17 -15.88
N THR A 62 -7.61 22.48 -17.17
CA THR A 62 -8.80 22.44 -18.05
C THR A 62 -8.95 21.10 -18.78
N LEU A 63 -7.84 20.51 -19.18
CA LEU A 63 -7.76 19.23 -19.86
C LEU A 63 -6.64 18.38 -19.24
N TYR A 64 -6.80 17.07 -19.28
CA TYR A 64 -5.76 16.14 -18.86
C TYR A 64 -5.72 14.92 -19.78
N PHE A 65 -4.52 14.42 -20.07
CA PHE A 65 -4.32 13.32 -21.00
C PHE A 65 -3.17 12.41 -20.56
N LEU A 66 -3.29 11.13 -20.92
CA LEU A 66 -2.15 10.21 -20.87
C LEU A 66 -1.13 10.58 -21.95
N ILE A 67 0.16 10.52 -21.63
CA ILE A 67 1.28 10.84 -22.54
C ILE A 67 1.37 9.89 -23.75
N ASP A 68 0.82 8.68 -23.65
CA ASP A 68 0.82 7.68 -24.72
C ASP A 68 -0.32 7.86 -25.74
N LYS A 69 -1.28 8.77 -25.49
CA LYS A 69 -2.40 9.05 -26.40
C LYS A 69 -2.08 10.10 -27.45
N ASP A 70 -2.74 10.01 -28.59
CA ASP A 70 -2.70 11.11 -29.57
C ASP A 70 -3.50 12.29 -29.03
N ARG A 71 -2.90 13.48 -29.09
CA ARG A 71 -3.43 14.73 -28.55
C ARG A 71 -3.51 15.77 -29.66
N LYS A 72 -4.59 16.56 -29.65
CA LYS A 72 -4.72 17.70 -30.57
C LYS A 72 -3.95 18.90 -30.03
N PRO A 73 -3.32 19.72 -30.89
CA PRO A 73 -2.65 20.93 -30.45
C PRO A 73 -3.60 21.92 -29.77
N VAL A 74 -3.09 22.60 -28.74
CA VAL A 74 -3.72 23.73 -28.04
C VAL A 74 -2.63 24.78 -27.82
N HIS A 75 -2.35 25.56 -28.86
CA HIS A 75 -1.13 26.37 -28.97
C HIS A 75 -0.99 27.50 -27.95
N ASP A 76 -2.09 28.02 -27.38
CA ASP A 76 -2.08 29.19 -26.48
C ASP A 76 -2.13 28.80 -24.99
N VAL A 77 -1.95 27.51 -24.68
CA VAL A 77 -2.11 26.99 -23.31
C VAL A 77 -0.86 26.23 -22.88
N PRO A 78 -0.27 26.54 -21.71
CA PRO A 78 0.86 25.79 -21.17
C PRO A 78 0.46 24.37 -20.75
N ALA A 79 1.42 23.46 -20.81
CA ALA A 79 1.25 22.07 -20.38
C ALA A 79 2.18 21.69 -19.23
N VAL A 80 1.60 21.12 -18.17
CA VAL A 80 2.31 20.50 -17.05
C VAL A 80 2.44 19.01 -17.31
N TYR A 81 3.66 18.53 -17.50
CA TYR A 81 3.95 17.11 -17.62
C TYR A 81 4.34 16.57 -16.25
N PHE A 82 3.65 15.55 -15.76
CA PHE A 82 4.02 14.78 -14.58
C PHE A 82 4.21 13.31 -14.97
N VAL A 83 5.46 12.88 -15.15
CA VAL A 83 5.79 11.59 -15.76
C VAL A 83 7.02 10.94 -15.10
N GLN A 84 7.16 9.62 -15.25
CA GLN A 84 8.39 8.93 -14.88
C GLN A 84 9.56 9.30 -15.82
N PRO A 85 10.80 9.35 -15.32
CA PRO A 85 11.98 9.60 -16.14
C PRO A 85 12.35 8.34 -16.94
N THR A 86 11.58 8.05 -17.99
CA THR A 86 11.80 6.91 -18.89
C THR A 86 12.19 7.39 -20.28
N HIS A 87 12.93 6.56 -21.01
CA HIS A 87 13.30 6.86 -22.40
C HIS A 87 12.07 7.11 -23.29
N LEU A 88 11.00 6.31 -23.11
CA LEU A 88 9.75 6.48 -23.85
C LEU A 88 9.09 7.84 -23.56
N ASN A 89 9.02 8.25 -22.30
CA ASN A 89 8.44 9.53 -21.93
C ASN A 89 9.26 10.71 -22.47
N VAL A 90 10.59 10.64 -22.39
CA VAL A 90 11.49 11.66 -22.96
C VAL A 90 11.28 11.79 -24.47
N GLN A 91 11.23 10.67 -25.21
CA GLN A 91 10.97 10.68 -26.64
C GLN A 91 9.60 11.31 -26.98
N ARG A 92 8.56 11.00 -26.18
CA ARG A 92 7.23 11.58 -26.36
C ARG A 92 7.21 13.09 -26.11
N ILE A 93 7.90 13.56 -25.07
CA ILE A 93 8.05 15.00 -24.79
C ILE A 93 8.73 15.71 -25.96
N VAL A 94 9.84 15.17 -26.48
CA VAL A 94 10.55 15.74 -27.64
C VAL A 94 9.62 15.80 -28.86
N ALA A 95 8.89 14.72 -29.13
CA ALA A 95 7.93 14.67 -30.25
C ALA A 95 6.81 15.71 -30.10
N ASP A 96 6.25 15.88 -28.91
CA ASP A 96 5.20 16.86 -28.65
C ASP A 96 5.71 18.30 -28.79
N ALA A 97 6.92 18.58 -28.29
CA ALA A 97 7.58 19.88 -28.42
C ALA A 97 7.86 20.22 -29.89
N SER A 98 8.37 19.26 -30.68
CA SER A 98 8.63 19.45 -32.11
C SER A 98 7.36 19.77 -32.91
N LYS A 99 6.21 19.21 -32.50
CA LYS A 99 4.90 19.47 -33.11
C LYS A 99 4.21 20.72 -32.57
N SER A 100 4.85 21.42 -31.62
CA SER A 100 4.31 22.62 -30.97
C SER A 100 2.90 22.39 -30.42
N LEU A 101 2.66 21.24 -29.75
CA LEU A 101 1.32 20.89 -29.26
C LEU A 101 0.76 21.89 -28.24
N TYR A 102 1.63 22.60 -27.52
CA TYR A 102 1.29 23.53 -26.44
C TYR A 102 2.18 24.78 -26.52
N ASP A 103 1.77 25.85 -25.82
CA ASP A 103 2.52 27.10 -25.76
C ASP A 103 3.92 26.87 -25.14
N SER A 104 3.93 26.32 -23.93
CA SER A 104 5.13 26.02 -23.16
C SER A 104 4.99 24.72 -22.37
N PHE A 105 6.13 24.08 -22.09
CA PHE A 105 6.23 22.75 -21.51
C PHE A 105 6.91 22.84 -20.13
N HIS A 106 6.16 22.50 -19.09
CA HIS A 106 6.64 22.42 -17.72
C HIS A 106 6.84 20.95 -17.34
N LEU A 107 8.09 20.49 -17.39
CA LEU A 107 8.44 19.09 -17.20
C LEU A 107 8.68 18.80 -15.72
N ASN A 108 7.93 17.84 -15.17
CA ASN A 108 8.04 17.39 -13.79
C ASN A 108 8.22 15.88 -13.79
N PHE A 109 9.42 15.42 -13.47
CA PHE A 109 9.72 14.00 -13.35
C PHE A 109 9.35 13.49 -11.95
N SER A 110 8.74 12.31 -11.85
CA SER A 110 8.32 11.71 -10.58
C SER A 110 9.48 11.45 -9.62
N SER A 111 10.65 11.13 -10.15
CA SER A 111 11.92 10.98 -9.44
C SER A 111 13.01 11.78 -10.15
N SER A 112 14.25 11.69 -9.66
CA SER A 112 15.36 12.42 -10.28
C SER A 112 15.69 11.88 -11.66
N ILE A 113 15.72 12.75 -12.67
CA ILE A 113 16.06 12.34 -14.02
C ILE A 113 17.54 11.93 -14.14
N PRO A 114 17.84 10.71 -14.61
CA PRO A 114 19.22 10.30 -14.89
C PRO A 114 19.88 11.22 -15.93
N ARG A 115 21.17 11.50 -15.73
CA ARG A 115 21.95 12.39 -16.62
C ARG A 115 21.85 12.02 -18.12
N PRO A 116 21.94 10.74 -18.53
CA PRO A 116 21.77 10.38 -19.94
C PRO A 116 20.42 10.77 -20.52
N LEU A 117 19.33 10.60 -19.76
CA LEU A 117 17.98 10.96 -20.23
C LEU A 117 17.78 12.48 -20.31
N LEU A 118 18.44 13.26 -19.45
CA LEU A 118 18.44 14.72 -19.54
C LEU A 118 19.21 15.20 -20.78
N GLU A 119 20.32 14.54 -21.11
CA GLU A 119 21.11 14.82 -22.33
C GLU A 119 20.35 14.43 -23.60
N ASP A 120 19.61 13.32 -23.58
CA ASP A 120 18.71 12.90 -24.66
C ASP A 120 17.59 13.93 -24.88
N LEU A 121 16.97 14.42 -23.81
CA LEU A 121 15.94 15.46 -23.87
C LEU A 121 16.49 16.76 -24.49
N ALA A 122 17.66 17.20 -24.03
CA ALA A 122 18.31 18.41 -24.53
C ALA A 122 18.68 18.25 -26.02
N SER A 123 19.32 17.15 -26.39
CA SER A 123 19.74 16.89 -27.77
C SER A 123 18.52 16.77 -28.70
N GLY A 124 17.48 16.06 -28.28
CA GLY A 124 16.25 15.89 -29.03
C GLY A 124 15.56 17.23 -29.33
N THR A 125 15.42 18.10 -28.32
CA THR A 125 14.77 19.41 -28.47
C THR A 125 15.60 20.44 -29.23
N ILE A 126 16.94 20.35 -29.19
CA ILE A 126 17.83 21.16 -30.04
C ILE A 126 17.69 20.75 -31.50
N ASN A 127 17.73 19.44 -31.78
CA ASN A 127 17.64 18.92 -33.15
C ASN A 127 16.28 19.20 -33.82
N SER A 128 15.23 19.42 -33.03
CA SER A 128 13.91 19.79 -33.52
C SER A 128 13.59 21.29 -33.42
N ASP A 129 14.58 22.13 -33.15
CA ASP A 129 14.43 23.59 -32.97
C ASP A 129 13.29 23.98 -32.00
N SER A 130 13.11 23.20 -30.93
CA SER A 130 11.99 23.35 -29.99
C SER A 130 12.41 23.55 -28.53
N ILE A 131 13.70 23.78 -28.28
CA ILE A 131 14.25 23.96 -26.92
C ILE A 131 13.61 25.14 -26.18
N GLU A 132 13.28 26.22 -26.89
CA GLU A 132 12.66 27.43 -26.34
C GLU A 132 11.26 27.19 -25.74
N ARG A 133 10.61 26.09 -26.10
CA ARG A 133 9.31 25.69 -25.55
C ARG A 133 9.42 25.02 -24.17
N ILE A 134 10.61 24.52 -23.80
CA ILE A 134 10.84 23.91 -22.49
C ILE A 134 11.06 25.01 -21.46
N SER A 135 10.03 25.30 -20.66
CA SER A 135 10.04 26.40 -19.69
C SER A 135 10.80 26.03 -18.41
N LYS A 136 10.53 24.83 -17.87
CA LYS A 136 11.13 24.32 -16.63
C LYS A 136 11.27 22.81 -16.66
N VAL A 137 12.28 22.32 -15.95
CA VAL A 137 12.49 20.90 -15.65
C VAL A 137 12.69 20.74 -14.15
N HIS A 138 11.88 19.92 -13.51
CA HIS A 138 11.94 19.65 -12.07
C HIS A 138 11.92 18.15 -11.77
N ASP A 139 12.69 17.77 -10.77
CA ASP A 139 12.58 16.48 -10.09
C ASP A 139 11.63 16.64 -8.89
N GLN A 140 10.50 15.93 -8.89
CA GLN A 140 9.46 16.09 -7.86
C GLN A 140 9.64 15.19 -6.64
N TYR A 141 10.32 14.05 -6.79
CA TYR A 141 10.49 13.04 -5.73
C TYR A 141 9.16 12.51 -5.15
N LEU A 142 8.18 12.25 -6.04
CA LEU A 142 6.83 11.75 -5.72
C LEU A 142 6.56 10.35 -6.26
N GLU A 143 7.60 9.53 -6.50
CA GLU A 143 7.50 8.18 -7.07
C GLU A 143 6.95 7.13 -6.08
N PHE A 144 5.79 7.40 -5.49
CA PHE A 144 5.04 6.54 -4.59
C PHE A 144 3.57 6.98 -4.51
N VAL A 145 2.68 6.06 -4.18
CA VAL A 145 1.23 6.30 -4.03
C VAL A 145 0.89 6.36 -2.55
N THR A 146 0.18 7.40 -2.09
CA THR A 146 -0.42 7.42 -0.75
C THR A 146 -1.91 7.11 -0.84
N LEU A 147 -2.36 6.16 -0.02
CA LEU A 147 -3.76 5.73 0.04
C LEU A 147 -4.46 6.26 1.29
N GLU A 148 -3.69 6.46 2.37
CA GLU A 148 -4.10 7.07 3.63
C GLU A 148 -3.00 8.03 4.12
N ASP A 149 -3.29 8.79 5.18
CA ASP A 149 -2.34 9.73 5.79
C ASP A 149 -1.02 9.08 6.17
N ASN A 150 -1.12 7.83 6.64
CA ASN A 150 -0.03 7.02 7.16
C ASN A 150 0.17 5.72 6.35
N LEU A 151 -0.29 5.65 5.09
CA LEU A 151 -0.12 4.48 4.22
C LEU A 151 0.39 4.88 2.84
N PHE A 152 1.49 4.28 2.42
CA PHE A 152 1.99 4.41 1.06
C PHE A 152 2.36 3.07 0.41
N SER A 153 2.48 3.09 -0.91
CA SER A 153 3.01 2.00 -1.70
C SER A 153 3.95 2.54 -2.78
N LEU A 154 5.02 1.82 -3.09
CA LEU A 154 5.84 2.14 -4.25
C LEU A 154 5.17 1.74 -5.58
N ALA A 155 4.03 1.04 -5.51
CA ALA A 155 3.32 0.45 -6.65
C ALA A 155 4.26 -0.41 -7.54
N TYR A 156 5.29 -1.01 -6.95
CA TYR A 156 6.24 -1.87 -7.62
C TYR A 156 5.74 -3.31 -7.63
N LYS A 157 5.08 -3.65 -8.74
CA LYS A 157 4.42 -4.95 -8.92
C LYS A 157 5.39 -6.12 -8.97
N ASN A 158 4.94 -7.27 -8.46
CA ASN A 158 5.67 -8.53 -8.47
C ASN A 158 7.05 -8.44 -7.81
N CYS A 159 7.20 -7.60 -6.78
CA CYS A 159 8.49 -7.38 -6.15
C CYS A 159 8.98 -8.65 -5.43
N TYR A 160 8.07 -9.37 -4.76
CA TYR A 160 8.40 -10.63 -4.10
C TYR A 160 8.77 -11.72 -5.10
N LEU A 161 7.98 -11.88 -6.17
CA LEU A 161 8.28 -12.78 -7.28
C LEU A 161 9.69 -12.52 -7.87
N GLN A 162 10.04 -11.26 -8.13
CA GLN A 162 11.34 -10.92 -8.73
C GLN A 162 12.52 -11.15 -7.78
N LEU A 163 12.37 -10.79 -6.49
CA LEU A 163 13.43 -10.99 -5.50
C LEU A 163 13.70 -12.46 -5.19
N ASN A 164 12.70 -13.33 -5.33
CA ASN A 164 12.80 -14.75 -5.00
C ASN A 164 12.88 -15.64 -6.25
N ASP A 165 13.03 -15.06 -7.44
CA ASP A 165 13.18 -15.80 -8.69
C ASP A 165 14.49 -16.60 -8.65
N PRO A 166 14.46 -17.95 -8.74
CA PRO A 166 15.68 -18.76 -8.70
C PRO A 166 16.62 -18.52 -9.90
N SER A 167 16.14 -17.85 -10.95
CA SER A 167 16.93 -17.48 -12.13
C SER A 167 17.49 -16.06 -12.09
N ALA A 168 17.12 -15.24 -11.10
CA ALA A 168 17.65 -13.89 -10.95
C ALA A 168 19.14 -13.93 -10.57
N GLY A 169 19.98 -13.23 -11.33
CA GLY A 169 21.38 -13.01 -11.00
C GLY A 169 21.57 -11.74 -10.16
N ASP A 170 22.81 -11.52 -9.72
CA ASP A 170 23.16 -10.39 -8.85
C ASP A 170 22.74 -9.04 -9.44
N LYS A 171 22.91 -8.86 -10.76
CA LYS A 171 22.55 -7.61 -11.45
C LYS A 171 21.05 -7.35 -11.41
N GLU A 172 20.21 -8.36 -11.68
CA GLU A 172 18.76 -8.18 -11.60
C GLU A 172 18.33 -7.82 -10.17
N ILE A 173 18.93 -8.47 -9.16
CA ILE A 173 18.69 -8.16 -7.75
C ILE A 173 19.11 -6.71 -7.44
N GLU A 174 20.30 -6.28 -7.85
CA GLU A 174 20.76 -4.89 -7.67
C GLU A 174 19.80 -3.87 -8.30
N GLU A 175 19.28 -4.14 -9.51
CA GLU A 175 18.29 -3.29 -10.18
C GLU A 175 16.95 -3.22 -9.42
N ILE A 176 16.51 -4.33 -8.81
CA ILE A 176 15.30 -4.38 -7.97
C ILE A 176 15.52 -3.56 -6.68
N ILE A 177 16.66 -3.74 -6.02
CA ILE A 177 17.01 -3.00 -4.80
C ILE A 177 17.11 -1.50 -5.09
N GLU A 178 17.73 -1.10 -6.20
CA GLU A 178 17.85 0.31 -6.61
C GLU A 178 16.48 0.97 -6.78
N LYS A 179 15.50 0.27 -7.38
CA LYS A 179 14.12 0.77 -7.52
C LYS A 179 13.46 1.00 -6.16
N ILE A 180 13.59 0.06 -5.23
CA ILE A 180 13.04 0.19 -3.87
C ILE A 180 13.68 1.38 -3.15
N VAL A 181 15.01 1.52 -3.23
CA VAL A 181 15.73 2.62 -2.60
C VAL A 181 15.34 3.97 -3.22
N SER A 182 15.17 4.06 -4.53
CA SER A 182 14.70 5.27 -5.21
C SER A 182 13.32 5.71 -4.70
N GLY A 183 12.37 4.78 -4.58
CA GLY A 183 11.05 5.04 -4.04
C GLY A 183 11.07 5.48 -2.57
N LEU A 184 11.83 4.79 -1.71
CA LEU A 184 12.03 5.18 -0.31
C LEU A 184 12.71 6.55 -0.18
N PHE A 185 13.68 6.83 -1.03
CA PHE A 185 14.33 8.15 -1.08
C PHE A 185 13.32 9.24 -1.44
N CYS A 186 12.41 9.00 -2.38
CA CYS A 186 11.32 9.93 -2.72
C CYS A 186 10.41 10.23 -1.51
N VAL A 187 10.04 9.20 -0.75
CA VAL A 187 9.25 9.35 0.49
C VAL A 187 9.99 10.21 1.50
N LEU A 188 11.26 9.91 1.76
CA LEU A 188 12.08 10.66 2.72
C LEU A 188 12.33 12.11 2.29
N ALA A 189 12.56 12.34 1.00
CA ALA A 189 12.70 13.67 0.42
C ALA A 189 11.40 14.48 0.55
N THR A 190 10.24 13.87 0.28
CA THR A 190 8.93 14.50 0.46
C THR A 190 8.65 14.87 1.92
N LEU A 191 9.10 14.04 2.87
CA LEU A 191 9.02 14.34 4.30
C LEU A 191 10.09 15.32 4.78
N ALA A 192 11.12 15.59 3.97
CA ALA A 192 12.34 16.31 4.36
C ALA A 192 13.02 15.73 5.61
N VAL A 193 13.07 14.39 5.71
CA VAL A 193 13.54 13.65 6.89
C VAL A 193 14.69 12.70 6.55
N VAL A 194 15.67 12.61 7.46
CA VAL A 194 16.70 11.57 7.44
C VAL A 194 16.51 10.66 8.66
N PRO A 195 16.04 9.41 8.51
CA PRO A 195 15.73 8.53 9.62
C PRO A 195 16.98 7.83 10.18
N ILE A 196 16.85 7.17 11.33
CA ILE A 196 17.76 6.09 11.75
C ILE A 196 17.18 4.79 11.16
N ILE A 197 17.99 4.00 10.45
CA ILE A 197 17.50 2.81 9.73
C ILE A 197 17.78 1.56 10.57
N ARG A 198 16.77 0.71 10.74
CA ARG A 198 16.83 -0.58 11.41
C ARG A 198 16.29 -1.67 10.49
N CYS A 199 17.02 -2.77 10.37
CA CYS A 199 16.63 -3.92 9.56
C CYS A 199 17.17 -5.22 10.19
N PRO A 200 16.59 -6.39 9.88
CA PRO A 200 17.22 -7.67 10.17
C PRO A 200 18.56 -7.81 9.41
N ARG A 201 19.36 -8.80 9.81
CA ARG A 201 20.58 -9.20 9.07
C ARG A 201 20.19 -10.13 7.92
N GLY A 202 20.93 -10.01 6.82
CA GLY A 202 20.65 -10.67 5.57
C GLY A 202 19.46 -10.05 4.85
N GLY A 203 19.21 -10.56 3.66
CA GLY A 203 18.00 -10.34 2.90
C GLY A 203 17.97 -9.04 2.12
N PRO A 204 16.89 -8.85 1.34
CA PRO A 204 16.60 -7.59 0.66
C PRO A 204 16.56 -6.40 1.64
N ALA A 205 16.07 -6.58 2.87
CA ALA A 205 16.03 -5.51 3.88
C ALA A 205 17.41 -4.92 4.21
N GLU A 206 18.45 -5.74 4.39
CA GLU A 206 19.82 -5.24 4.62
C GLU A 206 20.38 -4.56 3.36
N MET A 207 20.15 -5.13 2.17
CA MET A 207 20.61 -4.54 0.90
C MET A 207 20.00 -3.15 0.67
N VAL A 208 18.67 -3.02 0.88
CA VAL A 208 17.96 -1.74 0.82
C VAL A 208 18.48 -0.77 1.89
N ALA A 209 18.66 -1.23 3.13
CA ALA A 209 19.16 -0.38 4.23
C ALA A 209 20.54 0.21 3.91
N SER A 210 21.46 -0.63 3.44
CA SER A 210 22.84 -0.23 3.13
C SER A 210 22.90 0.76 1.97
N LEU A 211 22.19 0.48 0.87
CA LEU A 211 22.18 1.36 -0.30
C LEU A 211 21.44 2.67 -0.03
N LEU A 212 20.35 2.64 0.76
CA LEU A 212 19.65 3.85 1.19
C LEU A 212 20.51 4.70 2.14
N ASP A 213 21.22 4.09 3.09
CA ASP A 213 22.17 4.79 3.96
C ASP A 213 23.25 5.50 3.14
N GLN A 214 23.85 4.81 2.17
CA GLN A 214 24.82 5.39 1.25
C GLN A 214 24.23 6.58 0.48
N ARG A 215 23.06 6.40 -0.13
CA ARG A 215 22.39 7.44 -0.93
C ARG A 215 22.06 8.69 -0.11
N LEU A 216 21.57 8.51 1.12
CA LEU A 216 21.30 9.60 2.04
C LEU A 216 22.58 10.35 2.45
N ARG A 217 23.67 9.62 2.72
CA ARG A 217 24.98 10.23 3.04
C ARG A 217 25.50 11.08 1.89
N ASP A 218 25.49 10.52 0.68
CA ASP A 218 25.99 11.21 -0.51
C ASP A 218 25.16 12.49 -0.76
N HIS A 219 23.84 12.41 -0.56
CA HIS A 219 22.96 13.56 -0.70
C HIS A 219 23.14 14.63 0.40
N LEU A 220 23.46 14.22 1.64
CA LEU A 220 23.75 15.15 2.73
C LEU A 220 25.05 15.93 2.52
N LEU A 221 25.99 15.39 1.75
CA LEU A 221 27.25 16.05 1.37
C LEU A 221 27.08 16.96 0.14
N ALA A 222 25.99 16.82 -0.61
CA ALA A 222 25.73 17.60 -1.81
C ALA A 222 25.36 19.06 -1.48
N LYS A 223 25.72 20.00 -2.37
CA LYS A 223 25.42 21.43 -2.22
C LYS A 223 23.91 21.73 -2.21
N ASN A 224 23.13 20.96 -2.97
CA ASN A 224 21.68 21.10 -3.08
C ASN A 224 20.97 20.05 -2.22
N ASN A 225 21.27 20.03 -0.92
CA ASN A 225 20.70 19.06 0.01
C ASN A 225 19.18 19.25 0.16
N LEU A 226 18.39 18.21 -0.15
CA LEU A 226 16.92 18.20 -0.03
C LEU A 226 16.44 18.15 1.42
N PHE A 227 17.34 17.82 2.35
CA PHE A 227 17.04 17.64 3.78
C PHE A 227 17.42 18.86 4.64
N SER A 228 17.76 20.00 4.04
CA SER A 228 18.18 21.22 4.75
C SER A 228 17.01 22.02 5.36
N GLU A 229 15.78 21.84 4.87
CA GLU A 229 14.57 22.49 5.42
C GLU A 229 14.10 21.88 6.75
N ALA A 230 14.90 21.01 7.36
CA ALA A 230 14.74 20.56 8.75
C ALA A 230 14.84 21.70 9.81
N GLY A 231 14.88 22.97 9.39
CA GLY A 231 14.78 24.16 10.25
C GLY A 231 13.55 24.15 11.16
N ASN A 232 12.46 23.45 10.80
CA ASN A 232 11.29 23.26 11.67
C ASN A 232 11.41 22.04 12.62
N PHE A 233 12.28 21.07 12.34
CA PHE A 233 12.59 19.94 13.24
C PHE A 233 13.62 20.28 14.31
N THR A 234 14.18 21.50 14.31
CA THR A 234 14.97 22.02 15.44
C THR A 234 14.14 22.07 16.74
N SER A 235 12.81 22.08 16.64
CA SER A 235 11.89 22.02 17.78
C SER A 235 11.61 20.59 18.30
N SER A 236 11.91 19.56 17.50
CA SER A 236 11.66 18.15 17.83
C SER A 236 12.97 17.38 17.73
N PHE A 237 13.72 17.32 18.83
CA PHE A 237 15.07 16.76 18.95
C PHE A 237 15.26 15.28 18.56
N GLN A 238 14.27 14.59 17.98
CA GLN A 238 14.34 13.17 17.69
C GLN A 238 13.92 12.83 16.26
N ARG A 239 14.87 12.26 15.51
CA ARG A 239 14.64 11.71 14.15
C ARG A 239 13.72 10.48 14.23
N PRO A 240 12.87 10.23 13.23
CA PRO A 240 12.13 9.00 13.15
C PRO A 240 13.04 7.80 12.90
N ILE A 241 12.54 6.62 13.26
CA ILE A 241 13.13 5.33 12.90
C ILE A 241 12.51 4.83 11.59
N LEU A 242 13.33 4.30 10.68
CA LEU A 242 12.89 3.53 9.52
C LEU A 242 13.13 2.06 9.81
N CYS A 243 12.05 1.28 9.97
CA CYS A 243 12.09 -0.16 10.19
C CYS A 243 11.83 -0.88 8.86
N LEU A 244 12.82 -1.62 8.35
CA LEU A 244 12.69 -2.42 7.14
C LEU A 244 12.46 -3.89 7.47
N PHE A 245 11.51 -4.50 6.77
CA PHE A 245 11.15 -5.91 6.90
C PHE A 245 11.08 -6.55 5.51
N ASP A 246 11.45 -7.82 5.41
CA ASP A 246 11.18 -8.65 4.24
C ASP A 246 9.84 -9.37 4.42
N ARG A 247 9.07 -9.58 3.36
CA ARG A 247 7.76 -10.25 3.42
C ARG A 247 7.82 -11.63 4.09
N ASN A 248 8.95 -12.31 3.94
CA ASN A 248 9.18 -13.60 4.59
C ASN A 248 9.04 -13.49 6.13
N PHE A 249 9.21 -12.30 6.73
CA PHE A 249 9.17 -12.07 8.18
C PHE A 249 7.86 -12.56 8.80
N GLU A 250 6.74 -12.39 8.10
CA GLU A 250 5.42 -12.82 8.56
C GLU A 250 4.55 -13.18 7.34
N LEU A 251 4.79 -14.37 6.76
CA LEU A 251 4.06 -14.84 5.57
C LEU A 251 2.57 -15.12 5.83
N SER A 252 2.22 -15.54 7.04
CA SER A 252 0.82 -15.83 7.42
C SER A 252 -0.09 -14.64 7.15
N VAL A 253 0.33 -13.44 7.55
CA VAL A 253 -0.47 -12.21 7.40
C VAL A 253 -0.72 -11.87 5.93
N ALA A 254 0.17 -12.27 5.02
CA ALA A 254 0.01 -12.04 3.59
C ALA A 254 -1.08 -12.92 2.96
N ILE A 255 -1.46 -14.04 3.59
CA ILE A 255 -2.41 -15.02 3.05
C ILE A 255 -3.64 -15.26 3.94
N GLN A 256 -3.67 -14.80 5.19
CA GLN A 256 -4.81 -15.05 6.07
C GLN A 256 -6.09 -14.36 5.58
N HIS A 257 -7.23 -14.96 5.86
CA HIS A 257 -8.52 -14.29 5.76
C HIS A 257 -8.71 -13.37 6.97
N ASP A 258 -9.04 -12.11 6.72
CA ASP A 258 -9.33 -11.13 7.76
C ASP A 258 -10.78 -10.66 7.61
N PHE A 259 -11.49 -10.57 8.73
CA PHE A 259 -12.93 -10.33 8.75
C PHE A 259 -13.30 -8.88 9.10
N ARG A 260 -12.31 -8.00 9.25
CA ARG A 260 -12.52 -6.56 9.39
C ARG A 260 -12.86 -5.92 8.05
N TYR A 261 -13.59 -4.81 8.11
CA TYR A 261 -14.26 -4.25 6.93
C TYR A 261 -13.29 -3.98 5.77
N ARG A 262 -12.21 -3.24 6.02
CA ARG A 262 -11.29 -2.85 4.95
C ARG A 262 -10.45 -3.99 4.39
N PRO A 263 -9.77 -4.81 5.21
CA PRO A 263 -9.10 -6.02 4.70
C PRO A 263 -10.04 -6.88 3.86
N LEU A 264 -11.28 -7.08 4.32
CA LEU A 264 -12.27 -7.90 3.62
C LEU A 264 -12.70 -7.28 2.28
N VAL A 265 -12.98 -5.96 2.23
CA VAL A 265 -13.27 -5.24 0.98
C VAL A 265 -12.11 -5.35 0.00
N HIS A 266 -10.86 -5.23 0.48
CA HIS A 266 -9.68 -5.36 -0.37
C HIS A 266 -9.52 -6.76 -0.94
N ASP A 267 -9.57 -7.77 -0.08
CA ASP A 267 -9.29 -9.16 -0.44
C ASP A 267 -10.40 -9.78 -1.30
N VAL A 268 -11.67 -9.43 -1.01
CA VAL A 268 -12.83 -10.06 -1.66
C VAL A 268 -13.36 -9.26 -2.86
N LEU A 269 -13.36 -7.92 -2.77
CA LEU A 269 -13.94 -7.05 -3.82
C LEU A 269 -12.88 -6.29 -4.64
N GLY A 270 -11.60 -6.53 -4.39
CA GLY A 270 -10.51 -5.98 -5.20
C GLY A 270 -10.32 -4.47 -5.07
N LEU A 271 -10.32 -3.94 -3.84
CA LEU A 271 -10.02 -2.53 -3.59
C LEU A 271 -8.63 -2.17 -4.13
N ARG A 272 -8.57 -1.28 -5.13
CA ARG A 272 -7.34 -0.77 -5.73
C ARG A 272 -7.43 0.74 -5.89
N LEU A 273 -6.40 1.46 -5.44
CA LEU A 273 -6.35 2.94 -5.51
C LEU A 273 -7.62 3.60 -4.95
N ASN A 274 -8.09 3.11 -3.80
CA ASN A 274 -9.31 3.57 -3.13
C ASN A 274 -10.59 3.43 -3.99
N ARG A 275 -10.58 2.55 -5.00
CA ARG A 275 -11.73 2.27 -5.85
C ARG A 275 -12.02 0.77 -5.92
N LEU A 276 -13.29 0.45 -6.06
CA LEU A 276 -13.75 -0.92 -6.32
C LEU A 276 -14.97 -0.88 -7.23
N SER A 277 -15.35 -2.04 -7.75
CA SER A 277 -16.55 -2.18 -8.57
C SER A 277 -17.32 -3.42 -8.15
N VAL A 278 -18.60 -3.27 -7.85
CA VAL A 278 -19.51 -4.38 -7.48
C VAL A 278 -20.57 -4.60 -8.55
N GLN A 279 -21.05 -5.83 -8.66
CA GLN A 279 -22.19 -6.13 -9.52
C GLN A 279 -23.47 -5.54 -8.91
N GLY A 280 -24.18 -4.69 -9.65
CA GLY A 280 -25.46 -4.14 -9.23
C GLY A 280 -26.65 -5.08 -9.52
N GLU A 281 -27.74 -4.90 -8.78
CA GLU A 281 -28.99 -5.69 -8.91
C GLU A 281 -29.57 -5.72 -10.34
N LYS A 282 -29.35 -4.66 -11.14
CA LYS A 282 -29.82 -4.53 -12.53
C LYS A 282 -28.71 -4.80 -13.55
N SER A 283 -27.89 -5.83 -13.32
CA SER A 283 -26.83 -6.34 -14.23
C SER A 283 -25.72 -5.36 -14.68
N GLY A 284 -25.72 -4.11 -14.23
CA GLY A 284 -24.64 -3.15 -14.44
C GLY A 284 -23.62 -3.15 -13.29
N MET A 285 -22.33 -3.05 -13.63
CA MET A 285 -21.26 -2.88 -12.63
C MET A 285 -21.31 -1.45 -12.06
N LYS A 286 -21.38 -1.31 -10.73
CA LYS A 286 -21.32 -0.02 -10.03
C LYS A 286 -19.93 0.17 -9.44
N SER A 287 -19.30 1.30 -9.76
CA SER A 287 -18.01 1.68 -9.19
C SER A 287 -18.20 2.57 -7.95
N PHE A 288 -17.39 2.31 -6.92
CA PHE A 288 -17.37 3.07 -5.68
C PHE A 288 -15.96 3.54 -5.38
N GLU A 289 -15.87 4.73 -4.79
CA GLU A 289 -14.63 5.32 -4.27
C GLU A 289 -14.72 5.35 -2.73
N LEU A 290 -13.66 4.92 -2.06
CA LEU A 290 -13.56 4.78 -0.60
C LEU A 290 -12.31 5.51 -0.11
N ASP A 291 -12.49 6.75 0.32
CA ASP A 291 -11.40 7.62 0.77
C ASP A 291 -11.82 8.43 2.01
N ARG A 292 -10.99 9.40 2.40
CA ARG A 292 -11.18 10.21 3.61
C ARG A 292 -12.38 11.17 3.55
N SER A 293 -12.93 11.43 2.36
CA SER A 293 -14.15 12.24 2.20
C SER A 293 -15.41 11.46 2.56
N ASP A 294 -15.30 10.14 2.71
CA ASP A 294 -16.37 9.26 3.14
C ASP A 294 -16.35 9.07 4.68
N PRO A 295 -17.27 9.72 5.41
CA PRO A 295 -17.28 9.65 6.87
C PRO A 295 -17.63 8.25 7.40
N PHE A 296 -18.42 7.45 6.66
CA PHE A 296 -18.75 6.09 7.09
C PHE A 296 -17.52 5.20 6.99
N TRP A 297 -16.79 5.28 5.87
CA TRP A 297 -15.56 4.51 5.67
C TRP A 297 -14.52 4.82 6.74
N VAL A 298 -14.25 6.11 6.99
CA VAL A 298 -13.27 6.57 7.99
C VAL A 298 -13.61 6.08 9.40
N ALA A 299 -14.89 6.04 9.77
CA ALA A 299 -15.31 5.62 11.10
C ALA A 299 -15.28 4.09 11.29
N ASN A 300 -15.47 3.31 10.22
CA ASN A 300 -15.80 1.89 10.34
C ASN A 300 -14.81 0.92 9.65
N TRP A 301 -13.75 1.42 9.01
CA TRP A 301 -12.83 0.57 8.22
C TRP A 301 -12.14 -0.54 9.03
N SER A 302 -11.94 -0.32 10.33
CA SER A 302 -11.26 -1.26 11.24
C SER A 302 -12.21 -2.19 12.00
N LEU A 303 -13.51 -1.99 11.90
CA LEU A 303 -14.50 -2.80 12.62
C LEU A 303 -14.62 -4.19 12.00
N GLU A 304 -15.00 -5.15 12.84
CA GLU A 304 -15.40 -6.49 12.39
C GLU A 304 -16.67 -6.39 11.53
N PHE A 305 -16.75 -7.19 10.46
CA PHE A 305 -17.85 -7.10 9.49
C PHE A 305 -19.27 -7.12 10.11
N PRO A 306 -19.58 -7.93 11.15
CA PRO A 306 -20.90 -7.89 11.79
C PRO A 306 -21.23 -6.53 12.43
N GLU A 307 -20.24 -5.82 12.96
CA GLU A 307 -20.43 -4.50 13.58
C GLU A 307 -20.70 -3.43 12.52
N VAL A 308 -20.10 -3.55 11.34
CA VAL A 308 -20.39 -2.67 10.18
C VAL A 308 -21.86 -2.77 9.78
N ALA A 309 -22.43 -3.98 9.77
CA ALA A 309 -23.84 -4.18 9.45
C ALA A 309 -24.77 -3.48 10.45
N LEU A 310 -24.42 -3.54 11.75
CA LEU A 310 -25.16 -2.82 12.81
C LEU A 310 -25.05 -1.30 12.63
N GLU A 311 -23.89 -0.78 12.24
CA GLU A 311 -23.71 0.65 12.00
C GLU A 311 -24.50 1.13 10.77
N ILE A 312 -24.55 0.34 9.69
CA ILE A 312 -25.40 0.64 8.53
C ILE A 312 -26.87 0.72 8.96
N GLU A 313 -27.34 -0.24 9.75
CA GLU A 313 -28.72 -0.25 10.25
C GLU A 313 -29.01 0.96 11.16
N ALA A 314 -28.09 1.31 12.05
CA ALA A 314 -28.19 2.47 12.92
C ALA A 314 -28.30 3.77 12.10
N GLN A 315 -27.45 3.94 11.08
CA GLN A 315 -27.47 5.13 10.23
C GLN A 315 -28.72 5.21 9.36
N LEU A 316 -29.22 4.08 8.84
CA LEU A 316 -30.47 4.00 8.09
C LEU A 316 -31.67 4.34 8.97
N ASN A 317 -31.73 3.82 10.20
CA ASN A 317 -32.80 4.13 11.15
C ASN A 317 -32.80 5.60 11.54
N LYS A 318 -31.62 6.20 11.77
CA LYS A 318 -31.50 7.63 12.03
C LYS A 318 -31.92 8.45 10.80
N TYR A 319 -31.50 8.08 9.60
CA TYR A 319 -31.95 8.72 8.36
C TYR A 319 -33.48 8.70 8.20
N LYS A 320 -34.14 7.56 8.44
CA LYS A 320 -35.61 7.46 8.37
C LYS A 320 -36.31 8.41 9.35
N LYS A 321 -35.82 8.49 10.60
CA LYS A 321 -36.33 9.44 11.60
C LYS A 321 -36.16 10.89 11.16
N ASP A 322 -34.98 11.23 10.63
CA ASP A 322 -34.68 12.59 10.17
C ASP A 322 -35.59 12.99 8.98
N VAL A 323 -35.85 12.05 8.05
CA VAL A 323 -36.79 12.25 6.92
C VAL A 323 -38.22 12.43 7.40
N GLU A 324 -38.69 11.62 8.36
CA GLU A 324 -40.03 11.76 8.94
C GLU A 324 -40.21 13.12 9.63
N GLU A 325 -39.18 13.61 10.31
CA GLU A 325 -39.21 14.92 10.95
C GLU A 325 -39.28 16.05 9.92
N VAL A 326 -38.51 15.97 8.82
CA VAL A 326 -38.60 16.93 7.72
C VAL A 326 -40.00 16.91 7.10
N ASN A 327 -40.57 15.72 6.81
CA ASN A 327 -41.92 15.59 6.24
C ASN A 327 -43.01 16.18 7.16
N LYS A 328 -42.90 15.99 8.48
CA LYS A 328 -43.79 16.62 9.46
C LYS A 328 -43.67 18.15 9.45
N ARG A 329 -42.46 18.69 9.25
CA ARG A 329 -42.20 20.13 9.23
C ARG A 329 -42.61 20.80 7.91
N THR A 330 -42.63 20.07 6.79
CA THR A 330 -43.01 20.58 5.46
C THR A 330 -44.50 20.44 5.15
N GLY A 331 -45.28 19.78 6.02
CA GLY A 331 -46.72 19.58 5.81
C GLY A 331 -47.04 18.50 4.77
N GLY A 332 -46.10 17.60 4.47
CA GLY A 332 -46.30 16.49 3.54
C GLY A 332 -47.21 15.42 4.12
N ASN A 333 -48.17 14.93 3.32
CA ASN A 333 -49.04 13.81 3.70
C ASN A 333 -48.20 12.58 4.04
N SER A 334 -48.52 11.92 5.15
CA SER A 334 -47.85 10.69 5.59
C SER A 334 -48.02 9.60 4.53
N GLY A 335 -46.95 9.23 3.82
CA GLY A 335 -46.91 8.06 2.93
C GLY A 335 -46.49 8.26 1.47
N ALA A 336 -46.07 9.45 1.03
CA ALA A 336 -45.53 9.64 -0.33
C ALA A 336 -44.01 9.39 -0.39
N GLU A 337 -43.55 8.56 -1.34
CA GLU A 337 -42.13 8.49 -1.71
C GLU A 337 -41.71 9.85 -2.29
N PHE A 338 -40.71 10.47 -1.68
CA PHE A 338 -40.23 11.80 -2.02
C PHE A 338 -39.25 11.74 -3.20
N ASP A 339 -39.69 12.17 -4.40
CA ASP A 339 -38.89 12.20 -5.64
C ASP A 339 -38.31 13.61 -5.96
N GLY A 340 -38.27 14.52 -4.98
CA GLY A 340 -37.57 15.81 -5.11
C GLY A 340 -38.14 16.82 -6.12
N THR A 341 -39.22 16.50 -6.84
CA THR A 341 -39.78 17.33 -7.94
C THR A 341 -40.98 18.19 -7.56
N ASP A 342 -41.64 17.95 -6.42
CA ASP A 342 -42.85 18.69 -6.01
C ASP A 342 -42.54 19.77 -4.96
N LEU A 343 -42.16 20.97 -5.41
CA LEU A 343 -41.83 22.10 -4.53
C LEU A 343 -42.51 23.40 -4.98
N VAL A 344 -43.82 23.54 -4.75
CA VAL A 344 -44.48 24.86 -4.82
C VAL A 344 -45.53 25.00 -3.71
N GLY A 345 -45.18 25.70 -2.61
CA GLY A 345 -46.16 26.34 -1.72
C GLY A 345 -45.97 26.19 -0.20
N ASN A 346 -44.99 26.87 0.41
CA ASN A 346 -45.05 27.51 1.76
C ASN A 346 -43.65 27.95 2.28
N THR A 347 -43.32 29.22 2.09
CA THR A 347 -41.94 29.75 1.97
C THR A 347 -41.08 29.74 3.25
N LYS A 348 -41.65 29.66 4.47
CA LYS A 348 -40.86 29.63 5.73
C LYS A 348 -40.50 28.22 6.22
N HIS A 349 -41.43 27.27 6.11
CA HIS A 349 -41.16 25.86 6.43
C HIS A 349 -40.33 25.18 5.32
N LEU A 350 -40.49 25.64 4.08
CA LEU A 350 -39.62 25.28 2.96
C LEU A 350 -38.16 25.68 3.22
N MET A 351 -37.85 26.84 3.79
CA MET A 351 -36.46 27.31 3.85
C MET A 351 -35.53 26.42 4.70
N ASN A 352 -36.00 25.91 5.85
CA ASN A 352 -35.23 24.98 6.68
C ASN A 352 -35.18 23.57 6.07
N ALA A 353 -36.27 23.11 5.44
CA ALA A 353 -36.29 21.82 4.75
C ALA A 353 -35.41 21.82 3.49
N VAL A 354 -35.39 22.92 2.73
CA VAL A 354 -34.55 23.13 1.55
C VAL A 354 -33.06 23.07 1.89
N ASN A 355 -32.66 23.49 3.11
CA ASN A 355 -31.27 23.37 3.56
C ASN A 355 -30.89 21.95 4.00
N SER A 356 -31.82 21.17 4.56
CA SER A 356 -31.54 19.80 5.04
C SER A 356 -31.64 18.73 3.94
N LEU A 357 -32.36 19.00 2.84
CA LEU A 357 -32.57 18.03 1.77
C LEU A 357 -31.28 17.60 1.04
N PRO A 358 -30.34 18.51 0.69
CA PRO A 358 -29.05 18.12 0.12
C PRO A 358 -28.24 17.22 1.06
N GLU A 359 -28.17 17.58 2.35
CA GLU A 359 -27.46 16.80 3.37
C GLU A 359 -28.07 15.40 3.54
N LEU A 360 -29.41 15.29 3.59
CA LEU A 360 -30.10 14.00 3.65
C LEU A 360 -29.87 13.16 2.39
N THR A 361 -29.77 13.79 1.23
CA THR A 361 -29.52 13.11 -0.04
C THR A 361 -28.09 12.55 -0.08
N GLU A 362 -27.10 13.35 0.30
CA GLU A 362 -25.70 12.91 0.40
C GLU A 362 -25.54 11.78 1.41
N ARG A 363 -26.17 11.92 2.59
CA ARG A 363 -26.18 10.87 3.61
C ARG A 363 -26.83 9.58 3.12
N LYS A 364 -27.94 9.65 2.38
CA LYS A 364 -28.55 8.48 1.74
C LYS A 364 -27.58 7.82 0.76
N GLN A 365 -26.88 8.60 -0.07
CA GLN A 365 -25.89 8.05 -1.00
C GLN A 365 -24.76 7.29 -0.30
N VAL A 366 -24.27 7.80 0.83
CA VAL A 366 -23.27 7.10 1.66
C VAL A 366 -23.84 5.79 2.22
N ILE A 367 -25.05 5.82 2.80
CA ILE A 367 -25.72 4.62 3.32
C ILE A 367 -25.94 3.58 2.21
N ASP A 368 -26.46 3.99 1.05
CA ASP A 368 -26.71 3.11 -0.09
C ASP A 368 -25.39 2.51 -0.60
N LYS A 369 -24.31 3.29 -0.66
CA LYS A 369 -22.98 2.82 -1.05
C LYS A 369 -22.52 1.67 -0.15
N HIS A 370 -22.51 1.87 1.16
CA HIS A 370 -22.04 0.85 2.10
C HIS A 370 -22.99 -0.34 2.21
N THR A 371 -24.30 -0.13 2.04
CA THR A 371 -25.28 -1.21 1.94
C THR A 371 -25.00 -2.12 0.74
N ASN A 372 -24.69 -1.54 -0.44
CA ASN A 372 -24.34 -2.32 -1.62
C ASN A 372 -23.03 -3.12 -1.42
N ILE A 373 -22.00 -2.48 -0.86
CA ILE A 373 -20.72 -3.14 -0.55
C ILE A 373 -20.92 -4.28 0.45
N ALA A 374 -21.63 -4.03 1.56
CA ALA A 374 -21.88 -5.03 2.58
C ALA A 374 -22.74 -6.19 2.06
N THR A 375 -23.70 -5.93 1.18
CA THR A 375 -24.51 -6.97 0.53
C THR A 375 -23.66 -7.86 -0.37
N ALA A 376 -22.78 -7.28 -1.19
CA ALA A 376 -21.85 -8.02 -2.03
C ALA A 376 -20.91 -8.90 -1.19
N LEU A 377 -20.32 -8.33 -0.12
CA LEU A 377 -19.51 -9.09 0.84
C LEU A 377 -20.28 -10.23 1.48
N LEU A 378 -21.52 -9.99 1.93
CA LEU A 378 -22.33 -11.03 2.57
C LEU A 378 -22.61 -12.21 1.63
N GLY A 379 -22.78 -11.95 0.34
CA GLY A 379 -22.89 -12.98 -0.69
C GLY A 379 -21.65 -13.88 -0.72
N GLU A 380 -20.47 -13.26 -0.90
CA GLU A 380 -19.18 -13.94 -0.93
C GLU A 380 -18.89 -14.72 0.36
N ILE A 381 -19.14 -14.12 1.53
CA ILE A 381 -18.94 -14.76 2.84
C ILE A 381 -19.78 -16.04 2.94
N LYS A 382 -21.06 -16.00 2.54
CA LYS A 382 -21.97 -17.17 2.62
C LYS A 382 -21.62 -18.27 1.63
N GLU A 383 -21.23 -17.88 0.41
CA GLU A 383 -20.86 -18.81 -0.65
C GLU A 383 -19.56 -19.55 -0.31
N ARG A 384 -18.57 -18.81 0.18
CA ARG A 384 -17.21 -19.32 0.44
C ARG A 384 -16.97 -19.76 1.89
N SER A 385 -17.89 -19.44 2.81
CA SER A 385 -17.74 -19.67 4.26
C SER A 385 -16.50 -19.00 4.86
N LEU A 386 -16.27 -17.74 4.48
CA LEU A 386 -15.09 -16.96 4.88
C LEU A 386 -14.99 -16.74 6.40
N ASP A 387 -16.14 -16.64 7.08
CA ASP A 387 -16.22 -16.58 8.54
C ASP A 387 -15.60 -17.81 9.20
N SER A 388 -15.85 -19.00 8.62
CA SER A 388 -15.26 -20.24 9.12
C SER A 388 -13.76 -20.32 8.84
N TYR A 389 -13.29 -19.85 7.69
CA TYR A 389 -11.86 -19.85 7.38
C TYR A 389 -11.11 -18.91 8.33
N ALA A 390 -11.52 -17.65 8.43
CA ALA A 390 -10.88 -16.64 9.28
C ALA A 390 -10.82 -17.11 10.75
N LYS A 391 -11.93 -17.66 11.28
CA LYS A 391 -11.95 -18.19 12.64
C LYS A 391 -10.96 -19.34 12.85
N LYS A 392 -10.97 -20.34 11.96
CA LYS A 392 -10.08 -21.51 12.06
C LYS A 392 -8.61 -21.13 11.90
N GLU A 393 -8.29 -20.20 11.01
CA GLU A 393 -6.94 -19.67 10.82
C GLU A 393 -6.45 -18.97 12.08
N ASN A 394 -7.26 -18.09 12.67
CA ASN A 394 -6.93 -17.42 13.93
C ASN A 394 -6.75 -18.41 15.08
N ASP A 395 -7.70 -19.33 15.28
CA ASP A 395 -7.60 -20.37 16.32
C ASP A 395 -6.33 -21.22 16.13
N MET A 396 -5.99 -21.57 14.89
CA MET A 396 -4.80 -22.35 14.54
C MET A 396 -3.50 -21.58 14.80
N MET A 397 -3.44 -20.28 14.49
CA MET A 397 -2.27 -19.44 14.75
C MET A 397 -2.05 -19.17 16.24
N VAL A 398 -3.13 -19.09 17.03
CA VAL A 398 -3.07 -18.87 18.49
C VAL A 398 -2.73 -20.16 19.23
N ARG A 399 -3.39 -21.27 18.89
CA ARG A 399 -3.27 -22.55 19.62
C ARG A 399 -2.14 -23.45 19.09
N GLY A 400 -1.69 -23.21 17.86
CA GLY A 400 -0.70 -24.05 17.16
C GLY A 400 -1.22 -25.42 16.73
N VAL A 401 -2.53 -25.69 16.88
CA VAL A 401 -3.16 -26.99 16.56
C VAL A 401 -4.55 -26.81 16.00
N ILE A 402 -4.95 -27.72 15.11
CA ILE A 402 -6.30 -27.86 14.57
C ILE A 402 -6.66 -29.35 14.51
N ASP A 403 -7.93 -29.69 14.72
CA ASP A 403 -8.40 -31.06 14.56
C ASP A 403 -8.29 -31.51 13.09
N ARG A 404 -7.84 -32.75 12.87
CA ARG A 404 -7.65 -33.29 11.52
C ARG A 404 -8.96 -33.32 10.72
N SER A 405 -10.08 -33.65 11.35
CA SER A 405 -11.38 -33.68 10.66
C SER A 405 -11.82 -32.28 10.26
N GLU A 406 -11.55 -31.26 11.07
CA GLU A 406 -11.82 -29.86 10.74
C GLU A 406 -10.94 -29.36 9.59
N LEU A 407 -9.64 -29.70 9.61
CA LEU A 407 -8.70 -29.37 8.54
C LEU A 407 -9.18 -29.94 7.21
N ILE A 408 -9.43 -31.26 7.16
CA ILE A 408 -9.87 -31.93 5.93
C ILE A 408 -11.27 -31.48 5.52
N GLY A 409 -12.16 -31.25 6.47
CA GLY A 409 -13.50 -30.71 6.22
C GLY A 409 -13.45 -29.33 5.54
N ALA A 410 -12.52 -28.45 5.94
CA ALA A 410 -12.32 -27.16 5.29
C ALA A 410 -11.71 -27.28 3.89
N LEU A 411 -10.77 -28.21 3.67
CA LEU A 411 -10.15 -28.41 2.35
C LEU A 411 -11.12 -29.03 1.33
N LYS A 412 -12.05 -29.88 1.77
CA LYS A 412 -13.06 -30.51 0.89
C LYS A 412 -14.39 -29.74 0.81
N GLY A 413 -14.61 -28.80 1.72
CA GLY A 413 -15.88 -28.07 1.87
C GLY A 413 -16.08 -26.92 0.88
N LYS A 414 -16.87 -25.94 1.33
CA LYS A 414 -17.07 -24.63 0.67
C LYS A 414 -15.76 -23.85 0.58
N GLY A 415 -15.76 -22.78 -0.23
CA GLY A 415 -14.58 -21.95 -0.48
C GLY A 415 -14.07 -22.12 -1.89
N THR A 416 -13.43 -21.08 -2.41
CA THR A 416 -12.74 -21.12 -3.70
C THR A 416 -11.50 -22.02 -3.62
N LYS A 417 -10.94 -22.36 -4.77
CA LYS A 417 -9.64 -23.06 -4.84
C LYS A 417 -8.54 -22.30 -4.10
N VAL A 418 -8.57 -20.97 -4.18
CA VAL A 418 -7.63 -20.08 -3.50
C VAL A 418 -7.84 -20.09 -1.99
N ASP A 419 -9.08 -20.05 -1.50
CA ASP A 419 -9.37 -20.10 -0.05
C ASP A 419 -8.84 -21.39 0.59
N LYS A 420 -9.08 -22.52 -0.09
CA LYS A 420 -8.58 -23.85 0.33
C LYS A 420 -7.06 -23.91 0.34
N LEU A 421 -6.41 -23.33 -0.67
CA LEU A 421 -4.95 -23.27 -0.78
C LEU A 421 -4.33 -22.39 0.32
N ARG A 422 -4.89 -21.19 0.54
CA ARG A 422 -4.50 -20.29 1.63
C ARG A 422 -4.59 -21.00 2.98
N PHE A 423 -5.70 -21.70 3.24
CA PHE A 423 -5.90 -22.44 4.48
C PHE A 423 -4.88 -23.58 4.67
N ALA A 424 -4.59 -24.34 3.60
CA ALA A 424 -3.57 -25.39 3.65
C ALA A 424 -2.16 -24.82 3.92
N ILE A 425 -1.82 -23.69 3.29
CA ILE A 425 -0.55 -23.01 3.52
C ILE A 425 -0.49 -22.42 4.94
N MET A 426 -1.61 -21.91 5.46
CA MET A 426 -1.67 -21.43 6.85
C MET A 426 -1.33 -22.54 7.83
N TYR A 427 -1.93 -23.72 7.66
CA TYR A 427 -1.60 -24.90 8.47
C TYR A 427 -0.12 -25.32 8.34
N LEU A 428 0.41 -25.24 7.12
CA LEU A 428 1.83 -25.47 6.89
C LEU A 428 2.70 -24.45 7.61
N ILE A 429 2.31 -23.18 7.74
CA ILE A 429 3.10 -22.15 8.42
C ILE A 429 2.94 -22.24 9.95
N SER A 430 1.77 -22.62 10.46
CA SER A 430 1.45 -22.64 11.90
C SER A 430 2.12 -23.80 12.66
N THR A 431 2.57 -24.82 11.95
CA THR A 431 3.22 -26.00 12.53
C THR A 431 4.74 -25.88 12.49
N GLU A 432 5.49 -26.53 13.38
CA GLU A 432 6.97 -26.54 13.27
C GLU A 432 7.44 -27.56 12.24
N SER A 433 6.95 -28.79 12.34
CA SER A 433 7.22 -29.89 11.43
C SER A 433 5.93 -30.64 11.10
N LEU A 434 5.80 -31.11 9.86
CA LEU A 434 4.66 -31.92 9.43
C LEU A 434 5.13 -33.33 9.08
N PRO A 435 4.52 -34.38 9.66
CA PRO A 435 4.71 -35.75 9.20
C PRO A 435 4.40 -35.87 7.71
N GLN A 436 5.20 -36.66 6.98
CA GLN A 436 5.01 -36.85 5.54
C GLN A 436 3.61 -37.38 5.18
N SER A 437 3.03 -38.24 6.04
CA SER A 437 1.67 -38.74 5.87
C SER A 437 0.59 -37.66 5.97
N GLU A 438 0.82 -36.61 6.77
CA GLU A 438 -0.10 -35.47 6.85
C GLU A 438 0.00 -34.59 5.62
N VAL A 439 1.21 -34.40 5.10
CA VAL A 439 1.40 -33.65 3.87
C VAL A 439 0.70 -34.34 2.70
N GLU A 440 0.88 -35.67 2.57
CA GLU A 440 0.22 -36.45 1.52
C GLU A 440 -1.31 -36.40 1.62
N MET A 441 -1.84 -36.40 2.84
CA MET A 441 -3.28 -36.26 3.09
C MET A 441 -3.79 -34.88 2.64
N ILE A 442 -3.07 -33.80 2.94
CA ILE A 442 -3.43 -32.43 2.53
C ILE A 442 -3.34 -32.29 1.00
N GLU A 443 -2.23 -32.73 0.39
CA GLU A 443 -2.06 -32.68 -1.06
C GLU A 443 -3.12 -33.52 -1.79
N THR A 444 -3.57 -34.62 -1.21
CA THR A 444 -4.67 -35.42 -1.75
C THR A 444 -6.00 -34.68 -1.65
N ALA A 445 -6.32 -34.08 -0.50
CA ALA A 445 -7.55 -33.30 -0.33
C ALA A 445 -7.61 -32.07 -1.27
N LEU A 446 -6.47 -31.41 -1.48
CA LEU A 446 -6.35 -30.30 -2.44
C LEU A 446 -6.56 -30.77 -3.88
N ARG A 447 -5.93 -31.87 -4.30
CA ARG A 447 -6.10 -32.43 -5.65
C ARG A 447 -7.52 -32.91 -5.91
N GLU A 448 -8.16 -33.55 -4.93
CA GLU A 448 -9.58 -33.94 -5.02
C GLU A 448 -10.51 -32.73 -5.16
N SER A 449 -10.10 -31.56 -4.67
CA SER A 449 -10.80 -30.28 -4.87
C SER A 449 -10.30 -29.50 -6.10
N GLU A 450 -9.52 -30.15 -6.97
CA GLU A 450 -8.93 -29.58 -8.19
C GLU A 450 -8.11 -28.29 -7.96
N VAL A 451 -7.45 -28.18 -6.80
CA VAL A 451 -6.59 -27.06 -6.43
C VAL A 451 -5.17 -27.31 -6.95
N ASP A 452 -4.58 -26.30 -7.61
CA ASP A 452 -3.15 -26.31 -7.93
C ASP A 452 -2.32 -26.23 -6.64
N THR A 453 -1.50 -27.26 -6.40
CA THR A 453 -0.68 -27.37 -5.19
C THR A 453 0.68 -26.68 -5.33
N THR A 454 0.98 -26.01 -6.45
CA THR A 454 2.30 -25.46 -6.72
C THR A 454 2.76 -24.44 -5.67
N ALA A 455 1.89 -23.51 -5.26
CA ALA A 455 2.23 -22.56 -4.19
C ALA A 455 2.47 -23.26 -2.84
N PHE A 456 1.66 -24.29 -2.52
CA PHE A 456 1.83 -25.07 -1.29
C PHE A 456 3.19 -25.80 -1.28
N GLN A 457 3.58 -26.39 -2.41
CA GLN A 457 4.87 -27.05 -2.55
C GLN A 457 6.05 -26.06 -2.46
N TYR A 458 5.90 -24.87 -3.03
CA TYR A 458 6.89 -23.80 -2.89
C TYR A 458 7.11 -23.40 -1.43
N VAL A 459 6.03 -23.11 -0.69
CA VAL A 459 6.13 -22.75 0.72
C VAL A 459 6.69 -23.91 1.56
N LYS A 460 6.29 -25.15 1.26
CA LYS A 460 6.85 -26.35 1.92
C LYS A 460 8.36 -26.45 1.71
N LYS A 461 8.82 -26.22 0.49
CA LYS A 461 10.23 -26.24 0.14
C LYS A 461 11.00 -25.16 0.90
N ILE A 462 10.54 -23.91 0.88
CA ILE A 462 11.17 -22.82 1.63
C ILE A 462 11.24 -23.12 3.12
N LYS A 463 10.12 -23.55 3.71
CA LYS A 463 10.08 -23.88 5.13
C LYS A 463 11.11 -24.95 5.49
N SER A 464 11.25 -25.99 4.66
CA SER A 464 12.25 -27.05 4.87
C SER A 464 13.71 -26.57 4.79
N LEU A 465 13.99 -25.63 3.87
CA LEU A 465 15.32 -25.02 3.74
C LEU A 465 15.66 -24.18 4.97
N ASN A 466 14.70 -23.45 5.53
CA ASN A 466 14.91 -22.58 6.68
C ASN A 466 15.19 -23.38 7.96
N VAL A 467 14.46 -24.49 8.16
CA VAL A 467 14.73 -25.41 9.27
C VAL A 467 16.13 -26.05 9.14
N SER A 468 16.51 -26.45 7.92
CA SER A 468 17.83 -27.05 7.65
C SER A 468 18.96 -26.05 7.91
N LEU A 469 18.78 -24.79 7.49
CA LEU A 469 19.77 -23.73 7.69
C LEU A 469 19.90 -23.31 9.16
N ALA A 470 18.78 -23.18 9.88
CA ALA A 470 18.79 -22.92 11.33
C ALA A 470 19.52 -24.03 12.11
N SER A 471 19.45 -25.27 11.63
CA SER A 471 20.14 -26.43 12.19
C SER A 471 21.62 -26.53 11.77
N ALA A 472 21.98 -25.96 10.62
CA ALA A 472 23.34 -25.98 10.05
C ALA A 472 24.29 -24.93 10.67
N ASN A 473 23.81 -24.04 11.54
CA ASN A 473 24.61 -23.10 12.34
C ASN A 473 25.63 -23.76 13.30
N SER A 474 25.89 -25.07 13.16
CA SER A 474 26.91 -25.82 13.91
C SER A 474 28.07 -26.39 13.06
N ALA A 475 28.07 -26.37 11.71
CA ALA A 475 29.23 -26.89 10.96
C ALA A 475 29.35 -26.45 9.48
N SER A 476 30.42 -25.69 9.20
CA SER A 476 31.15 -25.48 7.93
C SER A 476 30.40 -25.00 6.66
N ARG A 477 30.99 -23.95 6.07
CA ARG A 477 30.50 -23.13 4.95
C ARG A 477 30.92 -23.71 3.60
N SER A 478 29.98 -23.78 2.65
CA SER A 478 30.28 -23.99 1.21
C SER A 478 29.44 -23.02 0.36
N ASN A 479 29.95 -22.64 -0.82
CA ASN A 479 29.54 -21.47 -1.60
C ASN A 479 28.12 -21.51 -2.22
N ILE A 480 27.36 -22.60 -2.06
CA ILE A 480 25.92 -22.68 -2.43
C ILE A 480 25.04 -22.35 -1.21
N VAL A 481 25.61 -22.19 -0.02
CA VAL A 481 24.88 -21.86 1.21
C VAL A 481 24.68 -20.34 1.38
N ASP A 482 25.50 -19.52 0.71
CA ASP A 482 25.54 -18.07 0.91
C ASP A 482 24.29 -17.33 0.37
N TRP A 483 23.66 -17.82 -0.71
CA TRP A 483 22.43 -17.22 -1.25
C TRP A 483 21.19 -17.57 -0.41
N ALA A 484 21.12 -18.80 0.12
CA ALA A 484 20.04 -19.25 0.99
C ALA A 484 20.15 -18.62 2.39
N GLU A 485 21.37 -18.41 2.89
CA GLU A 485 21.65 -17.68 4.13
C GLU A 485 21.29 -16.20 4.01
N LYS A 486 21.59 -15.57 2.86
CA LYS A 486 21.18 -14.21 2.54
C LYS A 486 19.66 -14.06 2.40
N LEU A 487 18.93 -14.95 1.73
CA LEU A 487 17.49 -14.75 1.50
C LEU A 487 16.59 -15.23 2.66
N TYR A 488 17.03 -16.21 3.44
CA TYR A 488 16.15 -16.93 4.36
C TYR A 488 16.65 -17.08 5.80
N GLY A 489 17.82 -16.51 6.13
CA GLY A 489 18.57 -16.78 7.35
C GLY A 489 17.86 -16.55 8.69
N GLN A 490 16.77 -15.77 8.77
CA GLN A 490 16.08 -15.50 10.05
C GLN A 490 14.54 -15.45 9.99
N SER A 491 13.92 -15.96 8.93
CA SER A 491 12.57 -15.49 8.59
C SER A 491 11.37 -16.36 8.98
N ILE A 492 11.51 -17.42 9.79
CA ILE A 492 10.36 -18.24 10.21
C ILE A 492 10.28 -18.44 11.74
N SER A 493 11.34 -18.12 12.51
CA SER A 493 11.32 -18.32 13.97
C SER A 493 10.44 -17.33 14.73
N ALA A 494 9.99 -16.23 14.11
CA ALA A 494 9.05 -15.29 14.73
C ALA A 494 7.66 -15.91 14.96
N VAL A 495 7.29 -16.92 14.16
CA VAL A 495 6.01 -17.65 14.28
C VAL A 495 6.01 -18.53 15.54
N THR A 496 7.14 -19.13 15.92
CA THR A 496 7.24 -19.98 17.13
C THR A 496 7.43 -19.19 18.43
N ALA A 497 7.97 -17.97 18.37
CA ALA A 497 8.05 -17.07 19.53
C ALA A 497 6.67 -16.49 19.93
N GLY A 498 5.74 -16.35 18.98
CA GLY A 498 4.39 -15.84 19.22
C GLY A 498 3.49 -16.73 20.09
N VAL A 499 3.87 -17.99 20.30
CA VAL A 499 3.08 -18.96 21.09
C VAL A 499 3.28 -18.78 22.61
N LYS A 500 4.34 -18.08 23.06
CA LYS A 500 4.69 -18.00 24.49
C LYS A 500 4.05 -16.86 25.31
N ASN A 501 3.30 -15.95 24.69
CA ASN A 501 2.55 -14.88 25.38
C ASN A 501 1.02 -15.07 25.30
N LEU A 502 0.56 -16.28 25.67
CA LEU A 502 -0.82 -16.75 25.58
C LEU A 502 -1.69 -16.35 26.79
N LEU A 503 -1.77 -15.06 27.15
CA LEU A 503 -2.71 -14.60 28.20
C LEU A 503 -3.47 -13.29 27.90
N SER A 504 -3.40 -12.75 26.68
CA SER A 504 -4.34 -11.71 26.23
C SER A 504 -5.16 -12.20 25.05
N SER A 505 -6.46 -11.89 25.06
CA SER A 505 -7.42 -12.18 24.00
C SER A 505 -7.11 -11.51 22.64
N ASP A 506 -6.09 -10.64 22.58
CA ASP A 506 -5.65 -9.96 21.36
C ASP A 506 -4.28 -10.50 20.90
N HIS A 507 -4.27 -11.26 19.80
CA HIS A 507 -3.04 -11.66 19.12
C HIS A 507 -2.46 -10.46 18.35
N GLN A 508 -1.49 -9.77 18.93
CA GLN A 508 -0.74 -8.72 18.22
C GLN A 508 0.20 -9.34 17.20
N LEU A 509 0.18 -8.86 15.94
CA LEU A 509 1.07 -9.33 14.87
C LEU A 509 2.55 -9.24 15.25
N ALA A 510 3.39 -10.14 14.72
CA ALA A 510 4.83 -10.11 14.98
C ALA A 510 5.44 -8.78 14.53
N LEU A 511 4.99 -8.25 13.38
CA LEU A 511 5.39 -6.94 12.87
C LEU A 511 5.15 -5.84 13.90
N SER A 512 3.94 -5.77 14.46
CA SER A 512 3.56 -4.75 15.43
C SER A 512 4.37 -4.87 16.72
N ARG A 513 4.63 -6.09 17.22
CA ARG A 513 5.46 -6.29 18.43
C ARG A 513 6.90 -5.86 18.19
N THR A 514 7.48 -6.21 17.04
CA THR A 514 8.85 -5.84 16.71
C THR A 514 8.99 -4.34 16.47
N VAL A 515 8.03 -3.69 15.81
CA VAL A 515 8.01 -2.22 15.66
C VAL A 515 7.90 -1.54 17.02
N GLU A 516 7.04 -2.01 17.92
CA GLU A 516 6.95 -1.52 19.29
C GLU A 516 8.29 -1.62 20.02
N ALA A 517 8.95 -2.78 19.97
CA ALA A 517 10.27 -2.98 20.57
C ALA A 517 11.34 -2.04 19.99
N LEU A 518 11.39 -1.89 18.67
CA LEU A 518 12.30 -0.98 17.97
C LEU A 518 12.05 0.48 18.35
N MET A 519 10.78 0.88 18.48
CA MET A 519 10.40 2.23 18.90
C MET A 519 10.70 2.49 20.36
N GLU A 520 10.54 1.52 21.27
CA GLU A 520 10.90 1.68 22.67
C GLU A 520 12.41 1.78 22.89
N GLY A 521 13.19 1.04 22.10
CA GLY A 521 14.65 1.08 22.16
C GLY A 521 15.27 0.44 23.40
N LYS A 522 14.46 -0.27 24.20
CA LYS A 522 14.92 -1.06 25.34
C LYS A 522 15.55 -2.36 24.84
N PRO A 523 16.49 -2.96 25.61
CA PRO A 523 17.00 -4.29 25.29
C PRO A 523 15.84 -5.27 25.15
N ASN A 524 15.75 -5.94 23.99
CA ASN A 524 14.74 -6.93 23.70
C ASN A 524 15.36 -7.99 22.76
N PRO A 525 15.35 -9.28 23.16
CA PRO A 525 15.93 -10.37 22.37
C PRO A 525 15.44 -10.45 20.92
N GLU A 526 14.20 -10.00 20.63
CA GLU A 526 13.63 -10.01 19.28
C GLU A 526 14.34 -9.04 18.32
N ILE A 527 15.00 -8.00 18.83
CA ILE A 527 15.62 -6.93 18.04
C ILE A 527 17.14 -6.82 18.23
N ASP A 528 17.74 -7.70 19.02
CA ASP A 528 19.17 -7.67 19.31
C ASP A 528 20.03 -7.95 18.06
N SER A 529 19.50 -8.72 17.10
CA SER A 529 20.17 -8.99 15.82
C SER A 529 20.07 -7.84 14.81
N TYR A 530 19.15 -6.90 15.01
CA TYR A 530 18.86 -5.86 14.02
C TYR A 530 20.04 -4.90 13.86
N ILE A 531 20.41 -4.66 12.60
CA ILE A 531 21.46 -3.71 12.22
C ILE A 531 20.95 -2.28 12.41
N ILE A 532 21.87 -1.35 12.68
CA ILE A 532 21.61 0.08 12.78
C ILE A 532 22.45 0.83 11.74
N PHE A 533 21.80 1.62 10.90
CA PHE A 533 22.47 2.61 10.05
C PHE A 533 22.07 4.02 10.48
N ASP A 534 23.06 4.91 10.58
CA ASP A 534 22.83 6.34 10.81
C ASP A 534 23.44 7.18 9.68
N PRO A 535 22.64 7.62 8.70
CA PRO A 535 23.13 8.42 7.58
C PRO A 535 23.75 9.77 7.99
N ARG A 536 23.46 10.30 9.18
CA ARG A 536 24.04 11.55 9.69
C ARG A 536 25.34 11.32 10.49
N ALA A 537 25.65 10.09 10.88
CA ALA A 537 26.86 9.80 11.65
C ALA A 537 28.12 9.92 10.76
N PRO A 538 29.26 10.41 11.28
CA PRO A 538 30.53 10.37 10.57
C PRO A 538 30.92 8.94 10.16
N LYS A 539 31.55 8.78 8.99
CA LYS A 539 32.04 7.46 8.52
C LYS A 539 33.04 6.81 9.50
N SER A 540 33.72 7.60 10.34
CA SER A 540 34.70 7.13 11.32
C SER A 540 34.10 6.60 12.64
N SER A 541 32.79 6.75 12.86
CA SER A 541 32.10 6.30 14.08
C SER A 541 31.30 5.01 13.90
N SER A 542 31.49 4.28 12.80
CA SER A 542 30.83 3.00 12.52
C SER A 542 31.25 1.94 13.56
N GLY A 543 30.53 1.87 14.69
CA GLY A 543 30.77 0.88 15.75
C GLY A 543 30.64 1.40 17.18
N MET A 544 30.60 2.72 17.41
CA MET A 544 30.31 3.27 18.74
C MET A 544 28.79 3.36 18.94
N SER A 545 28.25 2.41 19.70
CA SER A 545 26.82 2.35 20.05
C SER A 545 26.44 3.50 20.99
N SER A 546 26.10 4.66 20.44
CA SER A 546 25.48 5.72 21.23
C SER A 546 24.06 5.29 21.62
N SER A 547 23.71 5.42 22.90
CA SER A 547 22.40 5.04 23.45
C SER A 547 21.24 5.75 22.74
N HIS A 548 21.47 6.97 22.24
CA HIS A 548 20.50 7.78 21.50
C HIS A 548 20.06 7.18 20.16
N LEU A 549 20.84 6.28 19.54
CA LEU A 549 20.46 5.60 18.30
C LEU A 549 19.45 4.48 18.53
N LYS A 550 19.25 4.06 19.79
CA LYS A 550 18.38 2.94 20.11
C LYS A 550 16.95 3.34 20.40
N GLY A 551 16.66 4.58 20.80
CA GLY A 551 15.32 5.06 21.12
C GLY A 551 15.26 5.81 22.46
N PRO A 552 14.06 6.13 22.99
CA PRO A 552 12.73 5.75 22.50
C PRO A 552 12.18 6.69 21.42
N PHE A 553 11.80 6.19 20.25
CA PHE A 553 11.29 6.97 19.11
C PHE A 553 9.82 7.37 19.26
N LYS A 554 9.46 8.57 18.78
CA LYS A 554 8.07 9.05 18.71
C LYS A 554 7.40 8.74 17.38
N GLU A 555 8.20 8.62 16.33
CA GLU A 555 7.74 8.48 14.96
C GLU A 555 8.50 7.31 14.30
N ALA A 556 7.77 6.46 13.57
CA ALA A 556 8.33 5.36 12.80
C ALA A 556 7.80 5.37 11.37
N ILE A 557 8.68 5.04 10.43
CA ILE A 557 8.36 4.64 9.07
C ILE A 557 8.63 3.14 9.01
N VAL A 558 7.61 2.34 8.72
CA VAL A 558 7.70 0.88 8.63
C VAL A 558 7.55 0.50 7.17
N PHE A 559 8.51 -0.22 6.61
CA PHE A 559 8.46 -0.60 5.19
C PHE A 559 8.62 -2.11 4.99
N MET A 560 7.63 -2.73 4.36
CA MET A 560 7.60 -4.15 4.03
C MET A 560 8.02 -4.39 2.57
N ILE A 561 9.16 -5.05 2.36
CA ILE A 561 9.70 -5.40 1.06
C ILE A 561 9.08 -6.72 0.58
N GLY A 562 8.52 -6.73 -0.63
CA GLY A 562 7.86 -7.92 -1.18
C GLY A 562 6.35 -7.98 -0.90
N GLY A 563 5.75 -6.85 -0.59
CA GLY A 563 4.30 -6.71 -0.52
C GLY A 563 3.74 -6.61 0.89
N GLY A 564 2.69 -5.82 1.04
CA GLY A 564 2.05 -5.55 2.31
C GLY A 564 0.55 -5.49 2.14
N ASN A 565 -0.19 -5.39 3.24
CA ASN A 565 -1.66 -5.33 3.16
C ASN A 565 -2.30 -4.47 4.25
N TYR A 566 -3.63 -4.38 4.20
CA TYR A 566 -4.40 -3.58 5.15
C TYR A 566 -4.49 -4.18 6.56
N VAL A 567 -4.18 -5.48 6.73
CA VAL A 567 -4.14 -6.13 8.05
C VAL A 567 -2.96 -5.58 8.86
N GLU A 568 -1.79 -5.50 8.23
CA GLU A 568 -0.59 -4.92 8.83
C GLU A 568 -0.75 -3.43 9.10
N TYR A 569 -1.30 -2.69 8.13
CA TYR A 569 -1.63 -1.29 8.31
C TYR A 569 -2.52 -1.08 9.53
N GLY A 570 -3.63 -1.82 9.62
CA GLY A 570 -4.58 -1.73 10.73
C GLY A 570 -3.91 -2.00 12.08
N SER A 571 -3.16 -3.09 12.18
CA SER A 571 -2.45 -3.45 13.42
C SER A 571 -1.42 -2.40 13.86
N LEU A 572 -0.71 -1.78 12.91
CA LEU A 572 0.23 -0.70 13.22
C LEU A 572 -0.47 0.59 13.65
N GLN A 573 -1.63 0.91 13.10
CA GLN A 573 -2.41 2.08 13.55
C GLN A 573 -3.02 1.84 14.94
N GLU A 574 -3.53 0.64 15.22
CA GLU A 574 -3.98 0.24 16.56
C GLU A 574 -2.86 0.34 17.60
N LEU A 575 -1.66 -0.16 17.26
CA LEU A 575 -0.45 -0.01 18.08
C LEU A 575 -0.12 1.46 18.34
N ALA A 576 -0.12 2.30 17.30
CA ALA A 576 0.22 3.71 17.42
C ALA A 576 -0.75 4.47 18.34
N ASN A 577 -2.05 4.16 18.22
CA ASN A 577 -3.13 4.81 18.97
C ASN A 577 -3.25 4.34 20.43
N ARG A 578 -2.89 3.09 20.75
CA ARG A 578 -2.94 2.57 22.13
C ARG A 578 -1.81 3.09 23.01
N GLN A 579 -0.69 3.52 22.42
CA GLN A 579 0.47 3.99 23.18
C GLN A 579 0.25 5.38 23.82
N GLN A 580 0.88 5.60 24.97
CA GLN A 580 0.83 6.86 25.72
C GLN A 580 2.26 7.36 26.01
N PRO A 581 2.70 8.51 25.46
CA PRO A 581 1.98 9.34 24.49
C PRO A 581 1.79 8.62 23.15
N VAL A 582 0.73 9.02 22.43
CA VAL A 582 0.43 8.51 21.07
C VAL A 582 1.67 8.60 20.19
N LYS A 583 1.96 7.52 19.48
CA LYS A 583 3.03 7.46 18.49
C LYS A 583 2.48 7.71 17.09
N HIS A 584 3.36 8.04 16.16
CA HIS A 584 3.00 8.14 14.75
C HIS A 584 3.75 7.08 13.95
N VAL A 585 2.99 6.25 13.22
CA VAL A 585 3.55 5.16 12.42
C VAL A 585 3.03 5.29 11.00
N ILE A 586 3.94 5.52 10.05
CA ILE A 586 3.68 5.49 8.62
C ILE A 586 4.04 4.09 8.13
N TYR A 587 3.08 3.37 7.55
CA TYR A 587 3.30 2.08 6.92
C TYR A 587 3.49 2.24 5.42
N GLY A 588 4.46 1.51 4.88
CA GLY A 588 4.77 1.47 3.46
C GLY A 588 5.09 0.06 2.99
N THR A 589 4.92 -0.17 1.70
CA THR A 589 5.34 -1.43 1.08
C THR A 589 5.66 -1.25 -0.40
N THR A 590 6.33 -2.21 -1.00
CA THR A 590 6.57 -2.25 -2.44
C THR A 590 5.26 -2.25 -3.23
N GLU A 591 4.28 -3.06 -2.81
CA GLU A 591 2.95 -3.16 -3.41
C GLU A 591 1.92 -3.61 -2.36
N ILE A 592 0.68 -3.13 -2.46
CA ILE A 592 -0.42 -3.62 -1.63
C ILE A 592 -1.02 -4.84 -2.32
N LEU A 593 -1.07 -5.98 -1.62
CA LEU A 593 -1.49 -7.28 -2.15
C LEU A 593 -2.68 -7.86 -1.40
N THR A 594 -3.60 -8.48 -2.15
CA THR A 594 -4.58 -9.41 -1.59
C THR A 594 -3.93 -10.77 -1.29
N GLY A 595 -4.61 -11.60 -0.50
CA GLY A 595 -4.15 -12.97 -0.25
C GLY A 595 -4.10 -13.79 -1.53
N GLY A 596 -5.04 -13.57 -2.45
CA GLY A 596 -5.05 -14.20 -3.76
C GLY A 596 -3.86 -13.79 -4.63
N GLU A 597 -3.58 -12.49 -4.76
CA GLU A 597 -2.45 -11.99 -5.55
C GLU A 597 -1.10 -12.52 -5.02
N PHE A 598 -0.94 -12.63 -3.70
CA PHE A 598 0.29 -13.20 -3.13
C PHE A 598 0.41 -14.71 -3.39
N ILE A 599 -0.69 -15.47 -3.30
CA ILE A 599 -0.72 -16.90 -3.67
C ILE A 599 -0.33 -17.12 -5.13
N GLU A 600 -0.75 -16.25 -6.05
CA GLU A 600 -0.33 -16.30 -7.45
C GLU A 600 1.18 -16.11 -7.60
N GLN A 601 1.79 -15.16 -6.89
CA GLN A 601 3.25 -14.99 -6.88
C GLN A 601 3.96 -16.25 -6.35
N LEU A 602 3.46 -16.85 -5.27
CA LEU A 602 4.00 -18.11 -4.72
C LEU A 602 3.88 -19.29 -5.70
N ALA A 603 2.77 -19.37 -6.44
CA ALA A 603 2.59 -20.39 -7.47
C ALA A 603 3.59 -20.22 -8.61
N LEU A 604 3.77 -19.00 -9.12
CA LEU A 604 4.74 -18.69 -10.17
C LEU A 604 6.18 -19.01 -9.74
N LEU A 605 6.53 -18.73 -8.48
CA LEU A 605 7.83 -19.10 -7.91
C LEU A 605 8.00 -20.62 -7.83
N GLY A 606 6.95 -21.35 -7.41
CA GLY A 606 6.93 -22.81 -7.42
C GLY A 606 7.18 -23.36 -8.83
N GLN A 607 6.50 -22.82 -9.84
CA GLN A 607 6.71 -23.21 -11.24
C GLN A 607 8.16 -22.96 -11.70
N LYS A 608 8.72 -21.79 -11.38
CA LYS A 608 10.13 -21.45 -11.68
C LYS A 608 11.13 -22.37 -10.99
N MET A 609 10.78 -22.93 -9.82
CA MET A 609 11.57 -23.95 -9.11
C MET A 609 11.35 -25.38 -9.65
N GLY A 610 10.51 -25.58 -10.67
CA GLY A 610 10.14 -26.90 -11.16
C GLY A 610 9.26 -27.70 -10.20
N LEU A 611 8.53 -27.01 -9.31
CA LEU A 611 7.53 -27.59 -8.42
C LEU A 611 6.15 -27.56 -9.10
N GLY A 612 5.25 -28.44 -8.68
CA GLY A 612 3.93 -28.62 -9.27
C GLY A 612 3.85 -29.74 -10.30
N THR A 613 2.64 -30.25 -10.55
CA THR A 613 2.39 -31.14 -11.68
C THR A 613 2.41 -30.30 -12.96
N SER A 614 3.28 -30.63 -13.92
CA SER A 614 3.22 -30.04 -15.26
C SER A 614 1.85 -30.36 -15.87
N VAL A 615 0.88 -29.47 -15.74
CA VAL A 615 -0.28 -29.49 -16.62
C VAL A 615 0.26 -29.01 -17.95
N THR A 616 0.71 -29.96 -18.76
CA THR A 616 0.93 -29.78 -20.19
C THR A 616 -0.37 -29.22 -20.75
N THR A 617 -0.41 -27.92 -20.99
CA THR A 617 -1.48 -27.31 -21.77
C THR A 617 -1.37 -27.92 -23.17
N PRO A 618 -2.39 -28.61 -23.70
CA PRO A 618 -2.37 -29.01 -25.10
C PRO A 618 -2.34 -27.72 -25.91
N ALA A 619 -1.38 -27.60 -26.82
CA ALA A 619 -1.37 -26.51 -27.79
C ALA A 619 -2.69 -26.58 -28.60
N HIS A 620 -3.53 -25.57 -28.43
CA HIS A 620 -4.64 -25.27 -29.32
C HIS A 620 -4.58 -23.82 -29.74
#